data_AF-A0A946J0S3-F1
#
_entry.id   AF-A0A946J0S3-F1
#
_cell.length_a   1.000
_cell.length_b   1.000
_cell.length_c   1.000
_cell.angle_alpha   90.00
_cell.angle_beta   90.00
_cell.angle_gamma   90.00
#
_symmetry.space_group_name_H-M   'P 1'
#
loop_
_entity.id
_entity.type
_entity.pdbx_description
1 polymer ?
#
loop_
_entity_poly.entity_id
_entity_poly.type
_entity_poly.pdbx_seq_one_letter_code
_entity_poly.pdbx_strand_id
1 'polypeptide(L)' 'ISYWEDLESIQKWKNNKLHIEAKKMGNTWYKSYKLQISELQNNYNLD' A
#
# COMPACT_ATOMS: atom_id res chain seq x y z
N ILE A 1 0.14 2.19 -7.16
CA ILE A 1 0.60 3.23 -6.21
C ILE A 1 -0.62 3.63 -5.40
N SER A 2 -0.47 3.80 -4.08
CA SER A 2 -1.58 4.12 -3.17
C SER A 2 -1.15 5.26 -2.26
N TYR A 3 -2.02 6.25 -2.12
CA TYR A 3 -1.84 7.36 -1.20
C TYR A 3 -2.67 7.09 0.05
N TRP A 4 -2.10 7.40 1.20
CA TRP A 4 -2.73 7.21 2.50
C TRP A 4 -2.55 8.48 3.31
N GLU A 5 -3.57 8.82 4.09
CA GLU A 5 -3.53 9.98 4.99
C GLU A 5 -2.48 9.80 6.09
N ASP A 6 -2.36 8.57 6.62
CA ASP A 6 -1.44 8.27 7.71
C ASP A 6 -1.01 6.78 7.72
N LEU A 7 -0.08 6.47 8.62
CA LEU A 7 0.39 5.10 8.84
C LEU A 7 -0.70 4.19 9.43
N GLU A 8 -1.64 4.72 10.21
CA GLU A 8 -2.71 3.93 10.83
C GLU A 8 -3.66 3.36 9.75
N SER A 9 -3.98 4.16 8.74
CA SER A 9 -4.78 3.79 7.58
C SER A 9 -4.10 2.68 6.78
N ILE A 10 -2.78 2.73 6.62
CA ILE A 10 -2.01 1.64 6.02
C ILE A 10 -2.12 0.36 6.86
N GLN A 11 -2.04 0.46 8.19
CA GLN A 11 -2.18 -0.71 9.06
C GLN A 11 -3.58 -1.31 9.00
N LYS A 12 -4.63 -0.48 9.02
CA LYS A 12 -6.02 -0.92 8.84
C LYS A 12 -6.20 -1.66 7.52
N TRP A 13 -5.65 -1.13 6.42
CA TRP A 13 -5.69 -1.80 5.12
C TRP A 13 -4.94 -3.13 5.10
N LYS A 14 -3.72 -3.17 5.67
CA LYS A 14 -2.94 -4.42 5.76
C LYS A 14 -3.66 -5.51 6.56
N ASN A 15 -4.42 -5.13 7.58
CA ASN A 15 -5.17 -6.03 8.44
C ASN A 15 -6.57 -6.35 7.91
N ASN A 16 -6.97 -5.76 6.78
CA ASN A 16 -8.26 -6.06 6.17
C ASN A 16 -8.30 -7.53 5.69
N LYS A 17 -9.37 -8.25 6.06
CA LYS A 17 -9.52 -9.69 5.73
C LYS A 17 -9.43 -9.97 4.23
N LEU A 18 -10.09 -9.15 3.40
CA LEU A 18 -10.06 -9.32 1.95
C LEU A 18 -8.66 -9.07 1.38
N HIS A 19 -7.96 -8.06 1.92
CA HIS A 19 -6.58 -7.80 1.52
C HIS A 19 -5.66 -8.98 1.88
N ILE A 20 -5.80 -9.55 3.07
CA ILE A 20 -5.01 -10.71 3.51
C ILE A 20 -5.22 -11.90 2.57
N GLU A 21 -6.47 -12.23 2.24
CA GLU A 21 -6.77 -13.34 1.33
C GLU A 21 -6.23 -13.08 -0.08
N ALA A 22 -6.41 -11.87 -0.63
CA ALA A 22 -5.85 -11.50 -1.93
C ALA A 22 -4.32 -11.57 -1.93
N LYS A 23 -3.66 -11.15 -0.84
CA LYS A 23 -2.19 -11.17 -0.73
C LYS A 23 -1.63 -12.60 -0.78
N LYS A 24 -2.35 -13.60 -0.26
CA LYS A 24 -1.93 -15.02 -0.36
C LYS A 24 -1.83 -15.49 -1.82
N MET A 25 -2.65 -14.94 -2.71
CA MET A 25 -2.63 -15.25 -4.14
C MET A 25 -1.55 -14.48 -4.90
N GLY A 26 -0.82 -13.56 -4.25
CA GLY A 26 0.14 -12.67 -4.91
C GLY A 26 1.27 -13.39 -5.65
N ASN A 27 1.66 -14.59 -5.20
CA ASN A 27 2.67 -15.42 -5.88
C ASN A 27 2.18 -15.98 -7.23
N THR A 28 0.87 -16.04 -7.47
CA THR A 28 0.30 -16.47 -8.74
C THR A 28 0.36 -15.35 -9.80
N TRP A 29 0.41 -14.10 -9.35
CA TRP A 29 0.40 -12.93 -10.24
C TRP A 29 1.79 -12.32 -10.46
N TYR A 30 2.68 -12.45 -9.46
CA TYR A 30 3.99 -11.83 -9.50
C TYR A 30 5.09 -12.83 -9.14
N LYS A 31 6.12 -12.90 -9.98
CA LYS A 31 7.33 -13.71 -9.72
C LYS A 31 8.14 -13.17 -8.52
N SER A 32 8.15 -11.85 -8.35
CA SER A 32 8.71 -11.16 -7.19
C SER A 32 8.03 -9.79 -7.06
N TYR A 33 7.94 -9.27 -5.84
CA TYR A 33 7.44 -7.92 -5.60
C TYR A 33 8.15 -7.28 -4.42
N LYS A 34 8.21 -5.95 -4.42
CA LYS A 34 8.76 -5.13 -3.34
C LYS A 34 7.74 -4.06 -2.98
N LEU A 35 7.50 -3.88 -1.68
CA LEU A 35 6.69 -2.79 -1.16
C LEU A 35 7.60 -1.76 -0.49
N GLN A 36 7.39 -0.49 -0.80
CA GLN A 36 8.04 0.63 -0.14
C GLN A 36 6.97 1.61 0.32
N ILE A 37 7.17 2.17 1.50
CA ILE A 37 6.31 3.21 2.07
C ILE A 37 7.20 4.44 2.24
N SER A 38 6.72 5.57 1.76
CA SER A 38 7.41 6.85 1.83
C SER A 38 6.44 7.89 2.33
N GLU A 39 6.93 8.75 3.21
CA GLU A 39 6.18 9.88 3.74
C GLU A 39 6.40 11.10 2.84
N LEU A 40 5.32 11.76 2.46
CA LEU A 40 5.39 12.97 1.65
C LEU A 40 5.70 14.16 2.55
N GLN A 41 6.88 14.76 2.38
CA GLN A 41 7.31 15.91 3.18
C GLN A 41 6.77 17.24 2.64
N ASN A 42 6.63 17.35 1.32
CA ASN A 42 6.11 18.53 0.64
C ASN A 42 5.16 18.13 -0.47
N ASN A 43 4.04 18.83 -0.61
CA ASN A 43 3.10 18.65 -1.70
C ASN A 43 2.94 19.98 -2.45
N TYR A 44 3.44 20.05 -3.68
CA TYR A 44 3.34 21.24 -4.52
C TYR A 44 2.30 21.02 -5.61
N ASN A 45 1.42 21.99 -5.80
CA ASN A 45 0.54 22.05 -6.95
C ASN A 45 1.15 23.02 -7.97
N LEU A 46 1.24 22.57 -9.22
CA LEU A 46 1.56 23.43 -10.35
C LEU A 46 0.20 23.87 -10.94
N ASP A 47 -0.22 25.08 -10.60
CA ASP A 47 -1.28 25.77 -11.32
C ASP A 47 -0.73 26.38 -12.62
#